data_AF-A0A7V7ZGN6-F1
#
_entry.id   AF-A0A7V7ZGN6-F1
#
_cell.length_a   1.000
_cell.length_b   1.000
_cell.length_c   1.000
_cell.angle_alpha   90.00
_cell.angle_beta   90.00
_cell.angle_gamma   90.00
#
_symmetry.space_group_name_H-M   'P 1'
#
loop_
_entity.id
_entity.type
_entity.pdbx_description
1 polymer ?
#
loop_
_entity_poly.entity_id
_entity_poly.type
_entity_poly.pdbx_seq_one_letter_code
_entity_poly.pdbx_strand_id
1 'polypeptide(L)'
;MDWEADWLHGLIFQQVERAWVGVQGEGGGTRGTPPGRFYIQRHARCTADLLTCAGPADMLWAYDGAALVPLPAGRAFVLNREESGMFWGDGLISFHITPDRTHVVWNAHMGRRYARGYALRVLGEGPRATLERDGALGLWVV
;
A
#
# COMPACT_ATOMS: atom_id res chain seq x y z
N MET A 1 14.03 -3.59 -13.82
CA MET A 1 12.78 -4.36 -13.96
C MET A 1 11.72 -3.36 -14.31
N ASP A 2 11.04 -3.55 -15.43
CA ASP A 2 9.99 -2.63 -15.88
C ASP A 2 8.70 -2.96 -15.13
N TRP A 3 8.37 -2.18 -14.10
CA TRP A 3 7.19 -2.41 -13.28
C TRP A 3 5.89 -2.17 -14.07
N GLU A 4 5.94 -1.35 -15.13
CA GLU A 4 4.78 -1.05 -15.97
C GLU A 4 4.36 -2.29 -16.77
N ALA A 5 5.32 -3.14 -17.13
CA ALA A 5 5.08 -4.41 -17.81
C ALA A 5 4.73 -5.57 -16.86
N ASP A 6 4.90 -5.41 -15.53
CA ASP A 6 4.61 -6.47 -14.57
C ASP A 6 3.13 -6.45 -14.17
N TRP A 7 2.38 -7.47 -14.62
CA TRP A 7 0.96 -7.63 -14.33
C TRP A 7 0.61 -7.61 -12.84
N LEU A 8 1.51 -8.08 -11.96
CA LEU A 8 1.25 -8.08 -10.52
C LEU A 8 1.35 -6.67 -9.94
N HIS A 9 2.26 -5.84 -10.45
CA HIS A 9 2.28 -4.41 -10.10
C HIS A 9 0.98 -3.74 -10.57
N GLY A 10 0.44 -4.11 -11.73
CA GLY A 10 -0.88 -3.67 -12.18
C GLY A 10 -2.01 -3.97 -11.17
N LEU A 11 -2.04 -5.18 -10.61
CA LEU A 11 -3.03 -5.55 -9.58
C LEU A 11 -2.83 -4.78 -8.27
N ILE A 12 -1.58 -4.58 -7.85
CA ILE A 12 -1.25 -3.77 -6.65
C ILE A 12 -1.70 -2.32 -6.88
N PHE A 13 -1.42 -1.78 -8.06
CA PHE A 13 -2.02 -0.60 -8.72
C PHE A 13 -3.49 -0.40 -8.37
N GLN A 14 -4.28 -1.40 -8.74
CA GLN A 14 -5.73 -1.38 -8.53
C GLN A 14 -6.11 -1.42 -7.05
N GLN A 15 -5.34 -2.10 -6.19
CA GLN A 15 -5.58 -2.08 -4.74
C GLN A 15 -5.28 -0.71 -4.12
N VAL A 16 -4.25 -0.01 -4.60
CA VAL A 16 -3.93 1.37 -4.19
C VAL A 16 -5.10 2.28 -4.54
N GLU A 17 -5.63 2.16 -5.76
CA GLU A 17 -6.77 2.96 -6.21
C GLU A 17 -8.03 2.71 -5.38
N ARG A 18 -8.33 1.44 -5.09
CA ARG A 18 -9.45 1.08 -4.19
C ARG A 18 -9.27 1.68 -2.79
N ALA A 19 -8.05 1.62 -2.25
CA ALA A 19 -7.75 2.21 -0.96
C ALA A 19 -7.91 3.74 -0.98
N TRP A 20 -7.48 4.38 -2.07
CA TRP A 20 -7.63 5.82 -2.29
C TRP A 20 -9.09 6.23 -2.30
N VAL A 21 -9.90 5.62 -3.17
CA VAL A 21 -11.34 5.90 -3.28
C VAL A 21 -12.05 5.69 -1.95
N GLY A 22 -11.72 4.61 -1.23
CA GLY A 22 -12.28 4.32 0.08
C GLY A 22 -11.97 5.43 1.11
N VAL A 23 -10.72 5.87 1.18
CA VAL A 23 -10.30 6.93 2.12
C VAL A 23 -10.92 8.28 1.76
N GLN A 24 -10.94 8.65 0.48
CA GLN A 24 -11.54 9.91 0.03
C GLN A 24 -13.04 9.94 0.33
N GLY A 25 -13.75 8.82 0.13
CA GLY A 25 -15.18 8.70 0.43
C GLY A 25 -15.54 8.79 1.92
N GLU A 26 -14.58 8.57 2.81
CA GLU A 26 -14.78 8.69 4.26
C GLU A 26 -14.44 10.08 4.82
N GLY A 27 -13.85 10.97 4.00
CA GLY A 27 -13.46 12.32 4.38
C GLY A 27 -14.63 13.28 4.62
N GLY A 28 -14.38 14.34 5.39
CA GLY A 28 -15.29 15.46 5.58
C GLY A 28 -15.99 15.55 6.94
N GLY A 29 -16.54 16.73 7.25
CA GLY A 29 -17.19 17.00 8.52
C GLY A 29 -16.26 16.79 9.72
N THR A 30 -16.73 16.07 10.74
CA THR A 30 -15.97 15.78 11.97
C THR A 30 -14.85 14.75 11.80
N ARG A 31 -14.75 14.11 10.62
CA ARG A 31 -13.78 13.05 10.34
C ARG A 31 -12.39 13.58 9.98
N GLY A 32 -12.28 14.87 9.65
CA GLY A 32 -11.06 15.49 9.16
C GLY A 32 -10.88 15.36 7.65
N THR A 33 -9.74 15.85 7.17
CA THR A 33 -9.42 15.89 5.74
C THR A 33 -8.56 14.67 5.38
N PRO A 34 -8.97 13.85 4.39
CA PRO A 34 -8.18 12.70 3.95
C PRO A 34 -6.87 13.16 3.31
N PRO A 35 -5.86 12.26 3.19
CA PRO A 35 -4.61 12.60 2.55
C PRO A 35 -4.82 13.08 1.12
N GLY A 36 -4.17 14.17 0.73
CA GLY A 36 -4.16 14.66 -0.65
C GLY A 36 -3.24 13.85 -1.58
N ARG A 37 -2.45 12.94 -1.02
CA ARG A 37 -1.50 12.09 -1.74
C ARG A 37 -1.19 10.83 -0.95
N PHE A 38 -0.97 9.73 -1.66
CA PHE A 38 -0.34 8.52 -1.15
C PHE A 38 1.09 8.42 -1.68
N TYR A 39 2.01 8.03 -0.80
CA TYR A 39 3.30 7.49 -1.18
C TYR A 39 3.20 5.97 -1.16
N ILE A 40 3.61 5.32 -2.24
CA ILE A 40 3.62 3.87 -2.34
C ILE A 40 5.08 3.43 -2.39
N GLN A 41 5.48 2.50 -1.53
CA GLN A 41 6.83 1.97 -1.51
C GLN A 41 6.85 0.45 -1.57
N ARG A 42 7.71 -0.08 -2.43
CA ARG A 42 8.01 -1.51 -2.46
C ARG A 42 9.21 -1.78 -1.58
N HIS A 43 9.10 -2.76 -0.70
CA HIS A 43 10.18 -3.22 0.15
C HIS A 43 10.80 -4.51 -0.38
N ALA A 44 12.10 -4.65 -0.18
CA ALA A 44 12.84 -5.84 -0.60
C ALA A 44 12.52 -7.10 0.23
N ARG A 45 11.93 -6.95 1.42
CA ARG A 45 11.60 -8.06 2.33
C ARG A 45 10.38 -7.75 3.20
N CYS A 46 9.91 -8.77 3.91
CA CYS A 46 8.90 -8.65 4.96
C CYS A 46 9.31 -9.46 6.20
N THR A 47 8.51 -9.36 7.26
CA THR A 47 8.59 -10.24 8.44
C THR A 47 8.16 -11.67 8.10
N ALA A 48 8.57 -12.64 8.91
CA ALA A 48 8.31 -14.06 8.67
C ALA A 48 6.82 -14.43 8.74
N ASP A 49 6.01 -13.65 9.46
CA ASP A 49 4.56 -13.80 9.56
C ASP A 49 3.79 -13.22 8.36
N LEU A 50 4.50 -12.61 7.39
CA LEU A 50 3.93 -11.94 6.21
C LEU A 50 2.97 -10.79 6.56
N LEU A 51 3.13 -10.15 7.71
CA LEU A 51 2.26 -9.04 8.13
C LEU A 51 2.90 -7.66 7.98
N THR A 52 4.23 -7.56 7.96
CA THR A 52 4.94 -6.27 7.98
C THR A 52 6.04 -6.22 6.94
N CYS A 53 6.04 -5.17 6.12
CA CYS A 53 7.14 -4.84 5.21
C CYS A 53 8.39 -4.45 6.01
N ALA A 54 9.56 -4.90 5.56
CA ALA A 54 10.80 -4.68 6.29
C ALA A 54 11.96 -4.36 5.34
N GLY A 55 13.04 -3.82 5.88
CA GLY A 55 14.22 -3.46 5.09
C GLY A 55 14.01 -2.25 4.18
N PRO A 56 14.97 -1.98 3.27
CA PRO A 56 14.93 -0.80 2.42
C PRO A 56 13.79 -0.87 1.41
N ALA A 57 13.22 0.30 1.11
CA ALA A 57 12.37 0.48 -0.05
C ALA A 57 13.23 0.54 -1.31
N ASP A 58 12.95 -0.30 -2.28
CA ASP A 58 13.69 -0.36 -3.55
C ASP A 58 12.97 0.39 -4.69
N MET A 59 11.68 0.66 -4.53
CA MET A 59 10.89 1.53 -5.40
C MET A 59 9.94 2.42 -4.60
N LEU A 60 9.68 3.62 -5.12
CA LEU A 60 8.82 4.62 -4.51
C LEU A 60 7.99 5.32 -5.61
N TRP A 61 6.72 5.54 -5.32
CA TRP A 61 5.79 6.29 -6.18
C TRP A 61 5.01 7.30 -5.35
N ALA A 62 4.57 8.38 -6.00
CA ALA A 62 3.52 9.26 -5.52
C ALA A 62 2.24 9.02 -6.31
N TYR A 63 1.10 9.06 -5.62
CA TYR A 63 -0.23 8.93 -6.20
C TYR A 63 -1.18 9.96 -5.60
N ASP A 64 -1.87 10.74 -6.44
CA ASP A 64 -2.79 11.79 -6.03
C ASP A 64 -4.25 11.52 -6.44
N GLY A 65 -4.54 10.28 -6.86
CA GLY A 65 -5.85 9.91 -7.40
C GLY A 65 -6.00 10.11 -8.91
N ALA A 66 -5.03 10.75 -9.57
CA ALA A 66 -5.04 10.95 -11.02
C ALA A 66 -3.84 10.29 -11.70
N ALA A 67 -2.64 10.44 -11.14
CA ALA A 67 -1.42 9.95 -11.75
C ALA A 67 -0.52 9.22 -10.75
N LEU A 68 0.01 8.07 -11.17
CA LEU A 68 1.07 7.37 -10.47
C LEU A 68 2.43 7.83 -11.01
N VAL A 69 3.21 8.53 -10.19
CA VAL A 69 4.49 9.12 -10.59
C VAL A 69 5.63 8.39 -9.88
N PRO A 70 6.56 7.74 -10.61
CA PRO A 70 7.74 7.15 -9.98
C PRO A 70 8.65 8.23 -9.40
N LEU A 71 9.15 7.99 -8.20
CA LEU A 71 10.08 8.88 -7.50
C LEU A 71 11.49 8.25 -7.46
N PRO A 72 12.55 9.06 -7.24
CA PRO A 72 13.90 8.55 -7.12
C PRO A 72 14.02 7.45 -6.06
N ALA A 73 14.66 6.34 -6.42
CA ALA A 73 14.95 5.25 -5.51
C ALA A 73 15.97 5.67 -4.43
N GLY A 74 16.04 4.90 -3.34
CA GLY A 74 17.15 4.98 -2.38
C GLY A 74 16.83 5.57 -1.01
N ARG A 75 15.61 6.09 -0.79
CA ARG A 75 15.14 6.43 0.56
C ARG A 75 13.66 6.11 0.73
N ALA A 76 13.34 5.35 1.76
CA ALA A 76 11.96 5.12 2.19
C ALA A 76 11.30 6.46 2.55
N PHE A 77 10.05 6.63 2.15
CA PHE A 77 9.29 7.81 2.53
C PHE A 77 8.99 7.75 4.04
N VAL A 78 9.29 8.84 4.74
CA VAL A 78 8.97 8.96 6.17
C VAL A 78 7.68 9.74 6.29
N LEU A 79 6.64 9.05 6.74
CA LEU A 79 5.31 9.60 6.87
C LEU A 79 5.28 10.74 7.91
N ASN A 80 4.79 11.91 7.51
CA ASN A 80 4.37 12.91 8.48
C ASN A 80 3.07 12.43 9.15
N ARG A 81 3.13 12.20 10.47
CA ARG A 81 2.00 11.70 11.27
C ARG A 81 1.19 12.81 11.94
N GLU A 82 1.38 14.05 11.52
CA GLU A 82 0.51 15.15 11.95
C GLU A 82 -0.95 14.83 11.57
N GLU A 83 -1.81 14.81 12.59
CA GLU A 83 -3.20 14.38 12.47
C GLU A 83 -4.09 15.54 12.02
N SER A 84 -4.93 15.29 11.02
CA SER A 84 -6.06 16.12 10.61
C SER A 84 -7.35 15.31 10.83
N GLY A 85 -7.91 15.44 12.03
CA GLY A 85 -9.01 14.57 12.48
C GLY A 85 -8.57 13.12 12.58
N MET A 86 -9.16 12.22 11.79
CA MET A 86 -8.82 10.79 11.79
C MET A 86 -7.68 10.42 10.84
N PHE A 87 -7.22 11.35 10.01
CA PHE A 87 -6.26 11.11 8.95
C PHE A 87 -4.89 11.73 9.26
N TRP A 88 -3.85 11.23 8.59
CA TRP A 88 -2.57 11.93 8.51
C TRP A 88 -2.51 12.79 7.25
N GLY A 89 -1.62 13.79 7.21
CA GLY A 89 -1.49 14.69 6.05
C GLY A 89 -1.17 13.96 4.74
N ASP A 90 -0.34 12.93 4.83
CA ASP A 90 -0.03 12.01 3.72
C ASP A 90 -0.54 10.60 4.04
N GLY A 91 -0.79 9.81 3.01
CA GLY A 91 -0.95 8.37 3.13
C GLY A 91 0.33 7.65 2.73
N LEU A 92 0.63 6.52 3.37
CA LEU A 92 1.72 5.64 2.98
C LEU A 92 1.20 4.22 2.80
N ILE A 93 1.49 3.62 1.65
CA ILE A 93 1.27 2.22 1.37
C ILE A 93 2.63 1.58 1.18
N SER A 94 2.96 0.61 2.02
CA SER A 94 4.15 -0.22 1.86
C SER A 94 3.72 -1.60 1.40
N PHE A 95 4.42 -2.17 0.43
CA PHE A 95 4.17 -3.53 0.02
C PHE A 95 5.45 -4.33 -0.25
N HIS A 96 5.34 -5.65 -0.17
CA HIS A 96 6.39 -6.58 -0.56
C HIS A 96 5.77 -7.73 -1.35
N ILE A 97 6.36 -8.07 -2.48
CA ILE A 97 5.99 -9.25 -3.28
C ILE A 97 6.91 -10.39 -2.86
N THR A 98 6.36 -11.50 -2.38
CA THR A 98 7.18 -12.65 -1.97
C THR A 98 7.97 -13.21 -3.15
N PRO A 99 9.14 -13.86 -2.93
CA PRO A 99 9.97 -14.36 -4.01
C PRO A 99 9.27 -15.35 -4.95
N ASP A 100 8.34 -16.15 -4.43
CA ASP A 100 7.50 -17.09 -5.17
C ASP A 100 6.28 -16.43 -5.85
N ARG A 101 6.07 -15.13 -5.62
CA ARG A 101 4.97 -14.30 -6.14
C ARG A 101 3.58 -14.84 -5.78
N THR A 102 3.46 -15.63 -4.72
CA THR A 102 2.17 -16.15 -4.25
C THR A 102 1.48 -15.19 -3.28
N HIS A 103 2.22 -14.26 -2.67
CA HIS A 103 1.69 -13.29 -1.72
C HIS A 103 2.23 -11.88 -1.95
N VAL A 104 1.43 -10.91 -1.54
CA VAL A 104 1.80 -9.51 -1.39
C VAL A 104 1.53 -9.11 0.06
N VAL A 105 2.57 -8.78 0.82
CA VAL A 105 2.42 -8.14 2.12
C VAL A 105 2.02 -6.69 1.87
N TRP A 106 0.98 -6.22 2.54
CA TRP A 106 0.39 -4.91 2.35
C TRP A 106 0.26 -4.18 3.68
N ASN A 107 0.85 -2.99 3.79
CA ASN A 107 0.71 -2.11 4.95
C ASN A 107 0.22 -0.73 4.53
N ALA A 108 -0.95 -0.33 5.01
CA ALA A 108 -1.52 1.00 4.80
C ALA A 108 -1.37 1.84 6.07
N HIS A 109 -1.06 3.12 5.89
CA HIS A 109 -0.81 4.11 6.93
C HIS A 109 -1.46 5.43 6.52
N MET A 110 -2.70 5.68 6.95
CA MET A 110 -3.50 6.84 6.50
C MET A 110 -4.13 7.62 7.67
N GLY A 111 -3.71 7.31 8.90
CA GLY A 111 -4.35 7.72 10.16
C GLY A 111 -4.47 6.52 11.08
N ARG A 112 -4.66 6.73 12.39
CA ARG A 112 -4.69 5.63 13.38
C ARG A 112 -5.72 4.56 13.03
N ARG A 113 -6.95 4.97 12.70
CA ARG A 113 -8.04 4.05 12.37
C ARG A 113 -7.85 3.29 11.05
N TYR A 114 -7.01 3.82 10.16
CA TYR A 114 -6.78 3.29 8.82
C TYR A 114 -5.41 2.63 8.67
N ALA A 115 -4.63 2.55 9.76
CA ALA A 115 -3.36 1.88 9.79
C ALA A 115 -3.57 0.37 9.95
N ARG A 116 -3.22 -0.40 8.90
CA ARG A 116 -3.47 -1.84 8.86
C ARG A 116 -2.45 -2.59 8.02
N GLY A 117 -2.18 -3.84 8.39
CA GLY A 117 -1.26 -4.72 7.69
C GLY A 117 -1.81 -6.12 7.54
N TYR A 118 -1.75 -6.65 6.33
CA TYR A 118 -2.25 -7.98 5.99
C TYR A 118 -1.52 -8.53 4.77
N ALA A 119 -1.64 -9.83 4.56
CA ALA A 119 -1.21 -10.47 3.33
C ALA A 119 -2.36 -10.55 2.33
N LEU A 120 -2.04 -10.31 1.06
CA LEU A 120 -2.89 -10.61 -0.09
C LEU A 120 -2.34 -11.85 -0.77
N ARG A 121 -3.17 -12.85 -0.99
CA ARG A 121 -2.85 -14.02 -1.81
C ARG A 121 -3.09 -13.70 -3.28
N VAL A 122 -2.16 -14.12 -4.11
CA VAL A 122 -2.25 -14.05 -5.57
C VAL A 122 -2.97 -15.31 -6.07
N LEU A 123 -4.09 -15.13 -6.76
CA LEU A 123 -4.86 -16.22 -7.35
C LEU A 123 -4.79 -16.15 -8.87
N GLY A 124 -4.32 -17.23 -9.51
CA GLY A 124 -4.13 -17.28 -10.96
C GLY A 124 -2.83 -16.63 -11.43
N GLU A 125 -2.76 -16.36 -12.73
CA GLU A 125 -1.57 -15.81 -13.40
C GLU A 125 -1.95 -14.76 -14.46
N GLY A 126 -1.09 -13.76 -14.63
CA GLY A 126 -1.16 -12.82 -15.74
C GLY A 126 -2.42 -11.95 -15.69
N PRO A 127 -3.04 -11.62 -16.85
CA PRO A 127 -4.20 -10.74 -16.91
C PRO A 127 -5.45 -11.25 -16.19
N ARG A 128 -5.51 -12.53 -15.82
CA ARG A 128 -6.65 -13.14 -15.10
C ARG A 128 -6.40 -13.28 -13.61
N ALA A 129 -5.21 -12.92 -13.14
CA ALA A 129 -4.89 -13.01 -11.73
C ALA A 129 -5.69 -12.00 -10.90
N THR A 130 -5.95 -12.36 -9.65
CA THR A 130 -6.59 -11.48 -8.67
C THR A 130 -5.79 -11.44 -7.36
N LEU A 131 -6.01 -10.38 -6.58
CA LEU A 131 -5.51 -10.27 -5.22
C LEU A 131 -6.69 -10.39 -4.26
N GLU A 132 -6.59 -11.33 -3.34
CA GLU A 132 -7.56 -11.54 -2.27
C GLU A 132 -6.87 -11.50 -0.92
N ARG A 133 -7.54 -11.02 0.12
CA ARG A 133 -6.98 -11.07 1.46
C ARG A 133 -6.84 -12.53 1.91
N ASP A 134 -5.65 -12.91 2.37
CA ASP A 134 -5.46 -14.22 2.96
C ASP A 134 -5.98 -14.22 4.39
N GLY A 135 -7.10 -14.91 4.64
CA GLY A 135 -7.71 -15.01 5.96
C GLY A 135 -6.99 -15.98 6.91
N ALA A 136 -6.11 -16.83 6.41
CA ALA A 136 -5.26 -17.69 7.25
C ALA A 136 -4.09 -16.91 7.85
N LEU A 137 -3.69 -15.82 7.20
CA LEU A 137 -2.71 -14.88 7.70
C LEU A 137 -3.40 -13.79 8.51
N GLY A 138 -2.78 -13.39 9.62
CA GLY A 138 -3.36 -12.46 10.59
C GLY A 138 -3.61 -11.04 10.04
N LEU A 139 -3.99 -10.16 10.95
CA LEU A 139 -4.10 -8.72 10.71
C LEU A 139 -3.31 -7.99 11.79
N TRP A 140 -2.53 -7.01 11.38
CA TRP A 140 -2.05 -5.99 12.30
C TRP A 140 -2.87 -4.70 12.13
N VAL A 141 -3.16 -4.06 13.26
CA VAL A 141 -3.87 -2.77 13.38
C VAL A 141 -3.13 -1.92 14.42
N VAL A 142 -3.04 -0.60 14.22
CA VAL A 142 -2.43 0.36 15.17
C VAL A 142 -3.46 0.99 16.09
#